data_AF-A0A368F6I2-F1
#
_entry.id   AF-A0A368F6I2-F1
#
_cell.length_a   1.000
_cell.length_b   1.000
_cell.length_c   1.000
_cell.angle_alpha   90.00
_cell.angle_beta   90.00
_cell.angle_gamma   90.00
#
_symmetry.space_group_name_H-M   'P 1'
#
loop_
_entity.id
_entity.type
_entity.pdbx_description
1 polymer ?
#
loop_
_entity_poly.entity_id
_entity_poly.type
_entity_poly.pdbx_seq_one_letter_code
_entity_poly.pdbx_strand_id
1 'polypeptide(L)'
;MVKMASDLGLPYIHCCAHLVNLAVSASMNYPVSAQALRKVKSIVSRLNKSEKMKMLRRYLKEDQLPDVIPMNDAPTRWSSTYFMLCDVLNALPAVEKLMHAHRMAPFEDEEIRVLKAMKVFLQPFQTMTSQVCFQSSCISMFIPVGKLLITETEKNLVDARREGLHLEKSSWKNQAVLCKDVQQPTPPFSGAL
;
A
#
# COMPACT_ATOMS: atom_id res chain seq x y z
N MET A 1 26.57 4.43 -2.69
CA MET A 1 27.11 3.16 -2.13
C MET A 1 27.81 2.31 -3.18
N VAL A 2 27.24 2.05 -4.36
CA VAL A 2 27.93 1.30 -5.44
C VAL A 2 29.28 1.92 -5.82
N LYS A 3 29.29 3.24 -6.07
CA LYS A 3 30.51 3.98 -6.41
C LYS A 3 31.58 3.88 -5.31
N MET A 4 31.19 4.09 -4.06
CA MET A 4 32.07 3.95 -2.89
C MET A 4 32.66 2.54 -2.74
N ALA A 5 31.85 1.48 -2.96
CA ALA A 5 32.36 0.10 -2.92
C ALA A 5 33.36 -0.16 -4.05
N SER A 6 33.10 0.37 -5.25
CA SER A 6 34.03 0.30 -6.38
C SER A 6 35.33 1.04 -6.11
N ASP A 7 35.26 2.24 -5.54
CA ASP A 7 36.42 3.07 -5.21
C ASP A 7 37.31 2.41 -4.12
N LEU A 8 36.71 1.58 -3.26
CA LEU A 8 37.38 0.84 -2.19
C LEU A 8 37.77 -0.61 -2.59
N GLY A 9 37.45 -1.06 -3.80
CA GLY A 9 37.71 -2.44 -4.25
C GLY A 9 36.92 -3.50 -3.50
N LEU A 10 35.79 -3.14 -2.89
CA LEU A 10 34.96 -4.04 -2.07
C LEU A 10 33.84 -4.68 -2.89
N PRO A 11 33.49 -5.96 -2.63
CA PRO A 11 32.34 -6.59 -3.24
C PRO A 11 31.05 -5.88 -2.79
N TYR A 12 30.26 -5.44 -3.77
CA TYR A 12 28.99 -4.77 -3.51
C TYR A 12 27.84 -5.78 -3.38
N ILE A 13 27.12 -5.70 -2.26
CA ILE A 13 25.91 -6.50 -2.01
C ILE A 13 24.70 -5.56 -2.05
N HIS A 14 23.68 -5.93 -2.83
CA HIS A 14 22.45 -5.17 -2.90
C HIS A 14 21.68 -5.23 -1.58
N CYS A 15 21.16 -4.08 -1.14
CA CYS A 15 20.18 -4.03 -0.07
C CYS A 15 18.85 -4.63 -0.55
N CYS A 16 18.37 -5.69 0.12
CA CYS A 16 17.11 -6.33 -0.26
C CYS A 16 15.93 -5.34 -0.23
N ALA A 17 15.81 -4.50 0.81
CA ALA A 17 14.76 -3.48 0.86
C ALA A 17 14.79 -2.52 -0.36
N HIS A 18 15.97 -2.22 -0.90
CA HIS A 18 16.12 -1.42 -2.11
C HIS A 18 15.65 -2.18 -3.36
N LEU A 19 16.01 -3.46 -3.51
CA LEU A 19 15.53 -4.30 -4.62
C LEU A 19 14.01 -4.42 -4.64
N VAL A 20 13.41 -4.58 -3.46
CA VAL A 20 11.95 -4.65 -3.30
C VAL A 20 11.31 -3.34 -3.69
N ASN A 21 11.87 -2.22 -3.21
CA ASN A 21 11.38 -0.90 -3.58
C ASN A 21 11.42 -0.69 -5.10
N LEU A 22 12.48 -1.11 -5.79
CA LEU A 22 12.58 -1.05 -7.25
C LEU A 22 11.50 -1.89 -7.93
N ALA A 23 11.34 -3.16 -7.52
CA ALA A 23 10.36 -4.07 -8.12
C ALA A 23 8.92 -3.56 -7.95
N VAL A 24 8.57 -3.11 -6.73
CA VAL A 24 7.24 -2.59 -6.43
C VAL A 24 6.98 -1.24 -7.10
N SER A 25 7.97 -0.37 -7.15
CA SER A 25 7.82 0.92 -7.86
C SER A 25 7.58 0.70 -9.35
N ALA A 26 8.24 -0.28 -9.96
CA ALA A 26 8.00 -0.64 -11.36
C ALA A 26 6.58 -1.16 -11.60
N SER A 27 6.06 -2.03 -10.72
CA SER A 27 4.70 -2.56 -10.85
C SER A 27 3.62 -1.48 -10.65
N MET A 28 3.80 -0.58 -9.67
CA MET A 28 2.86 0.51 -9.42
C MET A 28 2.80 1.52 -10.58
N ASN A 29 3.90 1.69 -11.31
CA ASN A 29 3.99 2.58 -12.47
C ASN A 29 3.34 2.03 -13.75
N TYR A 30 2.78 0.82 -13.71
CA TYR A 30 2.00 0.30 -14.84
C TYR A 30 0.79 1.20 -15.14
N PRO A 31 0.37 1.43 -16.40
CA PRO A 31 -0.57 2.51 -16.74
C PRO A 31 -1.90 2.48 -15.97
N VAL A 32 -2.49 1.29 -15.83
CA VAL A 32 -3.79 1.10 -15.15
C VAL A 32 -3.67 1.36 -13.64
N SER A 33 -2.65 0.82 -12.99
CA SER A 33 -2.40 1.03 -11.56
C SER A 33 -1.98 2.47 -11.25
N ALA A 34 -1.15 3.05 -12.11
CA ALA A 34 -0.65 4.41 -11.95
C ALA A 34 -1.78 5.44 -12.06
N GLN A 35 -2.76 5.22 -12.95
CA GLN A 35 -3.93 6.10 -13.06
C GLN A 35 -4.78 6.10 -11.79
N ALA A 36 -5.14 4.91 -11.29
CA ALA A 36 -5.90 4.78 -10.06
C ALA A 36 -5.16 5.38 -8.86
N LEU A 37 -3.86 5.11 -8.72
CA LEU A 37 -3.02 5.69 -7.66
C LEU A 37 -2.92 7.21 -7.74
N ARG A 38 -2.83 7.81 -8.94
CA ARG A 38 -2.81 9.28 -9.09
C ARG A 38 -4.08 9.92 -8.54
N LYS A 39 -5.24 9.31 -8.77
CA LYS A 39 -6.52 9.78 -8.24
C LYS A 39 -6.55 9.72 -6.72
N VAL A 40 -6.11 8.60 -6.14
CA VAL A 40 -5.95 8.45 -4.68
C VAL A 40 -5.03 9.53 -4.10
N LYS A 41 -3.83 9.72 -4.66
CA LYS A 41 -2.88 10.76 -4.21
C LYS A 41 -3.48 12.16 -4.31
N SER A 42 -4.22 12.46 -5.37
CA SER A 42 -4.89 13.76 -5.56
C SER A 42 -5.95 14.01 -4.48
N ILE A 43 -6.73 12.99 -4.15
CA ILE A 43 -7.74 13.07 -3.09
C ILE A 43 -7.06 13.30 -1.76
N VAL A 44 -6.12 12.44 -1.36
CA VAL A 44 -5.40 12.54 -0.08
C VAL A 44 -4.70 13.90 0.09
N SER A 45 -4.07 14.41 -0.97
CA SER A 45 -3.48 15.75 -0.99
C SER A 45 -4.51 16.86 -0.72
N ARG A 46 -5.74 16.73 -1.23
CA ARG A 46 -6.84 17.68 -0.99
C ARG A 46 -7.47 17.53 0.39
N LEU A 47 -7.39 16.35 1.01
CA LEU A 47 -7.89 16.06 2.36
C LEU A 47 -7.09 16.74 3.46
N ASN A 48 -5.80 17.02 3.23
CA ASN A 48 -4.89 17.65 4.19
C ASN A 48 -5.22 19.12 4.53
N LYS A 49 -6.36 19.66 4.06
CA LYS A 49 -6.89 20.95 4.52
C LYS A 49 -7.74 20.74 5.77
N SER A 50 -7.52 21.54 6.81
CA SER A 50 -8.12 21.38 8.14
C SER A 50 -9.64 21.20 8.14
N GLU A 51 -10.35 21.82 7.20
CA GLU A 51 -11.81 21.70 7.10
C GLU A 51 -12.28 20.35 6.54
N LYS A 52 -11.65 19.87 5.46
CA LYS A 52 -12.01 18.57 4.86
C LYS A 52 -11.67 17.41 5.78
N MET A 53 -10.58 17.54 6.52
CA MET A 53 -10.17 16.57 7.51
C MET A 53 -11.20 16.43 8.65
N LYS A 54 -11.74 17.55 9.15
CA LYS A 54 -12.81 17.52 10.16
C LYS A 54 -14.07 16.85 9.62
N MET A 55 -14.44 17.16 8.38
CA MET A 55 -15.60 16.56 7.72
C MET A 55 -15.40 15.05 7.48
N LEU A 56 -14.21 14.62 7.08
CA LEU A 56 -13.87 13.21 6.95
C LEU A 56 -14.01 12.46 8.28
N ARG A 57 -13.45 13.00 9.37
CA ARG A 57 -13.60 12.40 10.71
C ARG A 57 -15.06 12.29 11.15
N ARG A 58 -15.88 13.27 10.79
CA ARG A 58 -17.32 13.23 11.05
C ARG A 58 -17.97 12.06 10.29
N TYR A 59 -17.71 11.91 9.00
CA TYR A 59 -18.25 10.80 8.21
C TYR A 59 -17.75 9.43 8.70
N LEU A 60 -16.47 9.33 9.09
CA LEU A 60 -15.93 8.10 9.68
C LEU A 60 -16.69 7.69 10.95
N LYS A 61 -17.03 8.66 11.82
CA LYS A 61 -17.84 8.40 13.02
C LYS A 61 -19.28 8.02 12.70
N GLU A 62 -19.92 8.71 11.75
CA GLU A 62 -21.28 8.41 11.30
C GLU A 62 -21.38 6.99 10.71
N ASP A 63 -20.36 6.56 9.97
CA ASP A 63 -20.27 5.22 9.36
C ASP A 63 -19.68 4.15 10.28
N GLN A 64 -19.38 4.49 11.56
CA GLN A 64 -18.77 3.58 12.54
C GLN A 64 -17.46 2.94 12.04
N LEU A 65 -16.72 3.69 11.22
CA LEU A 65 -15.43 3.29 10.67
C LEU A 65 -14.29 3.69 11.62
N PRO A 66 -13.13 3.01 11.55
CA PRO A 66 -11.93 3.41 12.29
C PRO A 66 -11.57 4.88 11.99
N ASP A 67 -11.18 5.65 13.02
CA ASP A 67 -10.72 7.04 12.89
C ASP A 67 -9.29 7.09 12.33
N VAL A 68 -9.11 6.53 11.14
CA VAL A 68 -7.86 6.47 10.40
C VAL A 68 -7.91 7.49 9.29
N ILE A 69 -7.04 8.50 9.37
CA ILE A 69 -6.87 9.48 8.30
C ILE A 69 -5.79 8.98 7.36
N PRO A 70 -6.07 8.90 6.04
CA PRO A 70 -5.05 8.59 5.06
C PRO A 70 -3.84 9.53 5.14
N MET A 71 -2.67 8.96 5.40
CA MET A 71 -1.42 9.70 5.42
C MET A 71 -0.96 10.02 3.98
N ASN A 72 -0.27 11.16 3.80
CA ASN A 72 0.35 11.50 2.52
C ASN A 72 1.42 10.46 2.12
N ASP A 73 1.50 10.23 0.82
CA ASP A 73 2.54 9.42 0.21
C ASP A 73 3.94 10.04 0.42
N ALA A 74 4.91 9.23 0.81
CA ALA A 74 6.33 9.58 0.87
C ALA A 74 7.02 8.90 -0.33
N PRO A 75 7.30 9.65 -1.42
CA PRO A 75 7.64 9.07 -2.72
C PRO A 75 8.92 8.23 -2.75
N THR A 76 9.77 8.34 -1.72
CA THR A 76 11.02 7.58 -1.60
C THR A 76 10.85 6.17 -1.02
N ARG A 77 9.68 5.83 -0.46
CA ARG A 77 9.42 4.50 0.09
C ARG A 77 8.00 4.04 -0.25
N TRP A 78 7.94 3.01 -1.10
CA TRP A 78 6.68 2.43 -1.59
C TRP A 78 5.71 2.01 -0.46
N SER A 79 6.20 1.66 0.73
CA SER A 79 5.37 1.31 1.90
C SER A 79 4.39 2.41 2.29
N SER A 80 4.75 3.68 2.12
CA SER A 80 3.84 4.81 2.39
C SER A 80 2.67 4.84 1.42
N THR A 81 2.91 4.54 0.14
CA THR A 81 1.88 4.38 -0.88
C THR A 81 0.92 3.24 -0.52
N TYR A 82 1.45 2.12 -0.01
CA TYR A 82 0.65 0.98 0.42
C TYR A 82 -0.26 1.30 1.61
N PHE A 83 0.26 1.98 2.64
CA PHE A 83 -0.56 2.37 3.79
C PHE A 83 -1.62 3.40 3.41
N MET A 84 -1.26 4.43 2.63
CA MET A 84 -2.23 5.39 2.09
C MET A 84 -3.35 4.69 1.30
N LEU A 85 -3.02 3.70 0.48
CA LEU A 85 -3.99 2.88 -0.26
C LEU A 85 -4.91 2.12 0.70
N CYS A 86 -4.35 1.47 1.72
CA CYS A 86 -5.13 0.76 2.73
C CYS A 86 -6.10 1.68 3.47
N ASP A 87 -5.63 2.85 3.90
CA ASP A 87 -6.43 3.81 4.65
C ASP A 87 -7.60 4.34 3.81
N VAL A 88 -7.35 4.68 2.54
CA VAL A 88 -8.39 5.15 1.62
C VAL A 88 -9.43 4.07 1.35
N LEU A 89 -9.02 2.82 1.15
CA LEU A 89 -9.96 1.72 0.95
C LEU A 89 -10.78 1.41 2.20
N ASN A 90 -10.19 1.51 3.40
CA ASN A 90 -10.90 1.31 4.67
C ASN A 90 -11.89 2.47 4.96
N ALA A 91 -11.54 3.68 4.53
CA ALA A 91 -12.36 4.88 4.67
C ALA A 91 -13.27 5.16 3.46
N LEU A 92 -13.36 4.23 2.49
CA LEU A 92 -13.97 4.48 1.18
C LEU A 92 -15.38 5.08 1.26
N PRO A 93 -16.32 4.59 2.10
CA PRO A 93 -17.66 5.18 2.20
C PRO A 93 -17.64 6.64 2.67
N ALA A 94 -16.78 6.96 3.64
CA ALA A 94 -16.62 8.31 4.17
C ALA A 94 -15.92 9.24 3.15
N VAL A 95 -14.96 8.70 2.39
CA VAL A 95 -14.25 9.42 1.33
C VAL A 95 -15.21 9.74 0.17
N GLU A 96 -16.05 8.80 -0.25
CA GLU A 96 -17.04 9.02 -1.31
C GLU A 96 -18.06 10.11 -0.93
N LYS A 97 -18.60 10.07 0.31
CA LYS A 97 -19.47 11.14 0.83
C LYS A 97 -18.80 12.51 0.77
N LEU A 98 -17.54 12.59 1.15
CA LEU A 98 -16.76 13.82 1.11
C LEU A 98 -16.52 14.31 -0.32
N MET A 99 -16.27 13.39 -1.25
CA MET A 99 -16.13 13.71 -2.67
C MET A 99 -17.43 14.27 -3.25
N HIS A 100 -18.57 13.67 -2.92
CA HIS A 100 -19.89 14.18 -3.28
C HIS A 100 -20.13 15.59 -2.71
N ALA A 101 -19.85 15.81 -1.42
CA ALA A 101 -20.01 17.11 -0.77
C ALA A 101 -19.17 18.22 -1.43
N HIS A 102 -18.00 17.87 -1.99
CA HIS A 102 -17.10 18.82 -2.65
C HIS A 102 -17.13 18.78 -4.19
N ARG A 103 -18.13 18.12 -4.79
CA ARG A 103 -18.29 18.01 -6.26
C ARG A 103 -17.03 17.47 -6.96
N MET A 104 -16.32 16.54 -6.30
CA MET A 104 -15.18 15.83 -6.88
C MET A 104 -15.68 14.61 -7.67
N ALA A 105 -14.97 14.25 -8.75
CA ALA A 105 -15.32 13.07 -9.54
C ALA A 105 -15.18 11.80 -8.69
N PRO A 106 -16.25 11.00 -8.50
CA PRO A 106 -16.23 9.78 -7.70
C PRO A 106 -15.27 8.74 -8.30
N PHE A 107 -14.86 7.75 -7.51
CA PHE A 107 -14.14 6.60 -8.04
C PHE A 107 -15.06 5.79 -8.96
N GLU A 108 -14.52 5.32 -10.07
CA GLU A 108 -15.20 4.34 -10.91
C GLU A 108 -15.06 2.95 -10.27
N ASP A 109 -16.03 2.06 -10.50
CA ASP A 109 -15.99 0.71 -9.96
C ASP A 109 -14.73 -0.06 -10.41
N GLU A 110 -14.27 0.19 -11.63
CA GLU A 110 -13.03 -0.40 -12.16
C GLU A 110 -11.80 0.12 -11.40
N GLU A 111 -11.74 1.41 -11.10
CA GLU A 111 -10.65 1.98 -10.29
C GLU A 111 -10.63 1.36 -8.90
N ILE A 112 -11.80 1.19 -8.26
CA ILE A 112 -11.91 0.55 -6.94
C ILE A 112 -11.44 -0.91 -7.01
N ARG A 113 -11.81 -1.65 -8.06
CA ARG A 113 -11.34 -3.02 -8.29
C ARG A 113 -9.82 -3.09 -8.42
N VAL A 114 -9.24 -2.22 -9.25
CA VAL A 114 -7.77 -2.14 -9.42
C VAL A 114 -7.10 -1.81 -8.09
N LEU A 115 -7.58 -0.82 -7.35
CA LEU A 115 -7.02 -0.44 -6.04
C LEU A 115 -7.06 -1.59 -5.02
N LYS A 116 -8.14 -2.36 -4.99
CA LYS A 116 -8.25 -3.56 -4.14
C LYS A 116 -7.28 -4.66 -4.56
N ALA A 117 -7.18 -4.93 -5.86
CA ALA A 117 -6.23 -5.91 -6.39
C ALA A 117 -4.77 -5.50 -6.08
N MET A 118 -4.46 -4.22 -6.21
CA MET A 118 -3.16 -3.66 -5.83
C MET A 118 -2.87 -3.85 -4.34
N LYS A 119 -3.84 -3.62 -3.45
CA LYS A 119 -3.67 -3.86 -2.01
C LYS A 119 -3.27 -5.32 -1.74
N VAL A 120 -4.00 -6.28 -2.32
CA VAL A 120 -3.72 -7.72 -2.16
C VAL A 120 -2.34 -8.08 -2.71
N PHE A 121 -2.01 -7.59 -3.90
CA PHE A 121 -0.71 -7.83 -4.54
C PHE A 121 0.45 -7.27 -3.74
N LEU A 122 0.31 -6.08 -3.15
CA LEU A 122 1.37 -5.38 -2.42
C LEU A 122 1.58 -5.88 -0.98
N GLN A 123 0.55 -6.49 -0.38
CA GLN A 123 0.62 -7.02 0.98
C GLN A 123 1.85 -7.91 1.27
N PRO A 124 2.16 -8.96 0.47
CA PRO A 124 3.31 -9.83 0.76
C PRO A 124 4.65 -9.07 0.71
N PHE A 125 4.79 -8.08 -0.17
CA PHE A 125 5.98 -7.24 -0.24
C PHE A 125 6.15 -6.39 1.03
N GLN A 126 5.05 -5.98 1.65
CA GLN A 126 5.08 -5.11 2.83
C GLN A 126 5.49 -5.93 4.04
N THR A 127 4.95 -7.15 4.16
CA THR A 127 5.34 -8.12 5.18
C THR A 127 6.83 -8.42 5.09
N MET A 128 7.36 -8.72 3.90
CA MET A 128 8.79 -8.93 3.73
C MET A 128 9.59 -7.68 4.08
N THR A 129 9.19 -6.50 3.59
CA THR A 129 9.95 -5.26 3.86
C THR A 129 10.03 -5.01 5.36
N SER A 130 8.96 -5.32 6.10
CA SER A 130 8.98 -5.25 7.57
C SER A 130 9.97 -6.23 8.19
N GLN A 131 10.05 -7.47 7.70
CA GLN A 131 10.97 -8.49 8.23
C GLN A 131 12.43 -8.18 7.91
N VAL A 132 12.73 -7.80 6.67
CA VAL A 132 14.10 -7.58 6.18
C VAL A 132 14.69 -6.26 6.69
N CYS A 133 13.84 -5.27 6.97
CA CYS A 133 14.28 -4.01 7.60
C CYS A 133 14.39 -4.10 9.13
N PHE A 134 14.11 -5.26 9.74
CA PHE A 134 14.22 -5.42 11.18
C PHE A 134 15.68 -5.52 11.62
N GLN A 135 16.02 -4.95 12.79
CA GLN A 135 17.41 -4.80 13.24
C GLN A 135 18.19 -6.11 13.40
N SER A 136 17.50 -7.24 13.64
CA SER A 136 18.10 -8.57 13.74
C SER A 136 18.07 -9.36 12.42
N SER A 137 17.80 -8.71 11.28
CA SER A 137 17.67 -9.42 10.00
C SER A 137 19.01 -9.93 9.46
N CYS A 138 19.15 -11.25 9.36
CA CYS A 138 20.31 -11.89 8.74
C CYS A 138 20.16 -12.03 7.21
N ILE A 139 21.28 -12.01 6.48
CA ILE A 139 21.32 -12.21 5.02
C ILE A 139 20.70 -13.56 4.62
N SER A 140 20.83 -14.58 5.47
CA SER A 140 20.23 -15.91 5.25
C SER A 140 18.71 -15.89 5.13
N MET A 141 18.01 -14.89 5.68
CA MET A 141 16.56 -14.75 5.54
C MET A 141 16.12 -14.35 4.12
N PHE A 142 17.03 -13.91 3.26
CA PHE A 142 16.66 -13.42 1.93
C PHE A 142 16.17 -14.56 1.02
N ILE A 143 16.75 -15.76 1.16
CA ILE A 143 16.38 -16.94 0.38
C ILE A 143 14.95 -17.41 0.73
N PRO A 144 14.61 -17.71 2.00
CA PRO A 144 13.26 -18.16 2.34
C PRO A 144 12.21 -17.09 2.09
N VAL A 145 12.50 -15.82 2.39
CA VAL A 145 11.54 -14.72 2.20
C VAL A 145 11.32 -14.43 0.71
N GLY A 146 12.37 -14.50 -0.12
CA GLY A 146 12.24 -14.39 -1.57
C GLY A 146 11.40 -15.51 -2.18
N LYS A 147 11.59 -16.77 -1.74
CA LYS A 147 10.76 -17.90 -2.17
C LYS A 147 9.29 -17.74 -1.74
N LEU A 148 9.07 -17.24 -0.52
CA LEU A 148 7.73 -16.96 -0.01
C LEU A 148 7.04 -15.89 -0.86
N LEU A 149 7.72 -14.80 -1.21
CA LEU A 149 7.14 -13.79 -2.09
C LEU A 149 6.69 -14.33 -3.43
N ILE A 150 7.55 -15.11 -4.10
CA ILE A 150 7.23 -15.67 -5.42
C ILE A 150 5.98 -16.54 -5.29
N THR A 151 5.97 -17.42 -4.29
CA THR A 151 4.85 -18.33 -4.03
C THR A 151 3.54 -17.56 -3.73
N GLU A 152 3.58 -16.55 -2.87
CA GLU A 152 2.40 -15.74 -2.52
C GLU A 152 1.92 -14.89 -3.71
N THR A 153 2.84 -14.36 -4.52
CA THR A 153 2.49 -13.60 -5.72
C THR A 153 1.84 -14.51 -6.77
N GLU A 154 2.37 -15.72 -6.97
CA GLU A 154 1.77 -16.72 -7.86
C GLU A 154 0.39 -17.16 -7.40
N LYS A 155 0.20 -17.40 -6.09
CA LYS A 155 -1.13 -17.69 -5.53
C LYS A 155 -2.11 -16.54 -5.79
N ASN A 156 -1.71 -15.30 -5.48
CA ASN A 156 -2.54 -14.12 -5.72
C ASN A 156 -2.92 -13.97 -7.19
N LEU A 157 -2.02 -14.30 -8.12
CA LEU A 157 -2.31 -14.31 -9.56
C LEU A 157 -3.32 -15.40 -9.94
N VAL A 158 -3.17 -16.61 -9.39
CA VAL A 158 -4.10 -17.72 -9.63
C VAL A 158 -5.47 -17.40 -9.04
N ASP A 159 -5.53 -16.81 -7.85
CA ASP A 159 -6.77 -16.42 -7.18
C ASP A 159 -7.46 -15.26 -7.91
N ALA A 160 -6.72 -14.23 -8.32
CA ALA A 160 -7.25 -13.16 -9.18
C ALA A 160 -7.78 -13.71 -10.51
N ARG A 161 -7.14 -14.73 -11.09
CA ARG A 161 -7.62 -15.40 -12.31
C ARG A 161 -8.89 -16.21 -12.06
N ARG A 162 -9.00 -16.89 -10.91
CA ARG A 162 -10.21 -17.62 -10.49
C ARG A 162 -11.37 -16.69 -10.21
N GLU A 163 -11.13 -15.57 -9.54
CA GLU A 163 -12.13 -14.53 -9.30
C GLU A 163 -12.54 -13.84 -10.61
N GLY A 164 -11.60 -13.57 -11.51
CA GLY A 164 -11.89 -13.07 -12.87
C GLY A 164 -12.76 -14.01 -13.70
N LEU A 165 -12.63 -15.33 -13.50
CA LEU A 165 -13.50 -16.35 -14.10
C LEU A 165 -14.86 -16.46 -13.38
N HIS A 166 -14.92 -16.14 -12.08
CA HIS A 166 -16.16 -16.15 -11.30
C HIS A 166 -16.98 -14.86 -11.39
N LEU A 167 -16.44 -13.76 -11.92
CA LEU A 167 -17.17 -12.50 -12.11
C LEU A 167 -18.26 -12.55 -13.20
N GLU A 168 -18.47 -13.68 -13.87
CA GLU A 168 -19.72 -13.93 -14.62
C GLU A 168 -20.89 -14.29 -13.68
N LYS A 169 -20.66 -14.63 -12.41
CA LYS A 169 -21.72 -14.99 -11.45
C LYS A 169 -21.40 -14.49 -10.03
N SER A 170 -22.26 -13.60 -9.55
CA SER A 170 -22.48 -13.18 -8.14
C SER A 170 -21.54 -12.15 -7.49
N SER A 171 -22.02 -10.89 -7.52
CA SER A 171 -22.05 -9.88 -6.44
C SER A 171 -21.52 -10.30 -5.06
N TRP A 172 -20.37 -9.75 -4.66
CA TRP A 172 -19.72 -10.03 -3.37
C TRP A 172 -19.96 -8.92 -2.33
N LYS A 173 -20.81 -9.20 -1.34
CA LYS A 173 -20.80 -8.54 -0.03
C LYS A 173 -19.82 -9.30 0.87
N ASN A 174 -19.03 -8.54 1.64
CA ASN A 174 -18.15 -8.96 2.75
C ASN A 174 -16.70 -9.33 2.39
N GLN A 175 -15.82 -8.33 2.40
CA GLN A 175 -14.41 -8.55 2.75
C GLN A 175 -13.91 -7.35 3.56
N ALA A 176 -14.11 -7.40 4.88
CA ALA A 176 -13.72 -6.35 5.81
C ALA A 176 -13.03 -6.93 7.06
N VAL A 177 -12.02 -7.79 6.91
CA VAL A 177 -11.15 -8.20 8.03
C VAL A 177 -9.79 -8.62 7.48
N LEU A 178 -8.84 -7.70 7.27
CA LEU A 178 -7.40 -8.04 7.05
C LEU A 178 -6.50 -6.80 7.02
N CYS A 179 -6.63 -5.91 8.02
CA CYS A 179 -5.71 -4.77 8.19
C CYS A 179 -5.28 -4.55 9.64
N LYS A 180 -5.70 -5.39 10.60
CA LYS A 180 -5.42 -5.14 12.03
C LYS A 180 -4.07 -5.70 12.52
N ASP A 181 -3.42 -6.59 11.77
CA ASP A 181 -2.24 -7.32 12.28
C ASP A 181 -0.88 -6.80 11.79
N VAL A 182 -0.84 -5.65 11.08
CA VAL A 182 0.42 -5.05 10.57
C VAL A 182 0.69 -3.67 11.18
N GLN A 183 0.10 -3.38 12.34
CA GLN A 183 0.40 -2.16 13.11
C GLN A 183 1.14 -2.55 14.39
N GLN A 184 2.43 -2.90 14.28
CA GLN A 184 3.29 -2.83 15.46
C GLN A 184 3.71 -1.38 15.70
N PRO A 185 3.72 -0.91 16.96
CA PRO A 185 4.12 0.45 17.29
C PRO A 185 5.59 0.65 16.94
N THR A 186 5.87 1.57 16.02
CA THR A 186 7.23 2.07 15.81
C THR A 186 7.69 2.79 17.09
N PRO A 187 8.81 2.42 17.71
CA PRO A 187 9.37 3.20 18.81
C PRO A 187 9.82 4.58 18.30
N PRO A 188 9.77 5.63 19.14
CA PRO A 188 10.22 6.96 18.77
C PRO A 188 11.73 6.90 18.47
N PHE A 189 12.12 7.20 17.23
CA PHE A 189 13.50 7.49 16.88
C PHE A 189 13.88 8.81 17.55
N SER A 190 14.54 8.73 18.70
CA SER A 190 15.25 9.85 19.29
C SER A 190 16.41 10.21 18.36
N GLY A 191 16.48 11.48 17.97
CA GLY A 191 17.55 12.02 17.14
C GLY A 191 18.91 11.89 17.83
N ALA A 192 19.88 11.42 17.06
CA ALA A 192 21.30 11.66 17.27
C ALA A 192 22.00 11.47 15.92
N LEU A 193 22.19 12.60 15.23
CA LEU A 193 23.36 12.98 14.41
C LEU A 193 23.13 14.40 13.91
#